data_AF-A0A6A4XZE2-F1
#
_entry.id   AF-A0A6A4XZE2-F1
#
_cell.length_a   1.000
_cell.length_b   1.000
_cell.length_c   1.000
_cell.angle_alpha   90.00
_cell.angle_beta   90.00
_cell.angle_gamma   90.00
#
_symmetry.space_group_name_H-M   'P 1'
#
loop_
_entity.id
_entity.type
_entity.pdbx_description
1 polymer ?
#
loop_
_entity_poly.entity_id
_entity_poly.type
_entity_poly.pdbx_seq_one_letter_code
_entity_poly.pdbx_strand_id
1 'polypeptide(L)' 'WRWVHYIAFHSYSFKAFMYKQFQPSGTPASLAILKRFNIEDVDVDAYMGVLAGYAILLQAVFAFILWKWHTGRR' A
#
# COMPACT_ATOMS: atom_id res chain seq x y z
N TRP A 1 -1.04 15.68 9.91
CA TRP A 1 -0.16 14.57 10.32
C TRP A 1 -0.83 13.20 10.34
N ARG A 2 -1.88 12.93 11.13
CA ARG A 2 -2.58 11.61 11.12
C ARG A 2 -3.09 11.17 9.73
N TRP A 3 -3.55 12.11 8.91
CA TRP A 3 -4.05 11.84 7.55
C TRP A 3 -2.98 11.30 6.60
N VAL A 4 -1.70 11.59 6.83
CA VAL A 4 -0.60 11.09 5.98
C VAL A 4 -0.47 9.56 6.08
N HIS A 5 -0.77 8.97 7.24
CA HIS A 5 -0.82 7.50 7.39
C HIS A 5 -1.92 6.86 6.52
N TYR A 6 -3.00 7.59 6.22
CA TYR A 6 -4.07 7.12 5.35
C TYR A 6 -3.80 7.40 3.87
N ILE A 7 -2.90 8.33 3.54
CA ILE A 7 -2.51 8.63 2.15
C ILE A 7 -1.27 7.82 1.74
N ALA A 8 -0.43 7.40 2.69
CA ALA A 8 0.75 6.61 2.38
C ALA A 8 0.35 5.19 1.93
N PHE A 9 0.49 4.90 0.63
CA PHE A 9 0.32 3.55 0.06
C PHE A 9 1.09 2.48 0.85
N HIS A 10 2.23 2.86 1.44
CA HIS A 10 3.03 2.03 2.36
C HIS A 10 2.25 1.44 3.54
N SER A 11 1.25 2.14 4.07
CA SER A 11 0.45 1.64 5.19
C SER A 11 -0.51 0.54 4.74
N TYR A 12 -1.07 0.64 3.53
CA TYR A 12 -1.90 -0.40 2.94
C TYR A 12 -1.09 -1.64 2.57
N SER A 13 0.08 -1.45 1.94
CA SER A 13 0.97 -2.56 1.60
C SER A 13 1.51 -3.27 2.83
N PHE A 14 1.97 -2.53 3.84
CA PHE A 14 2.43 -3.11 5.10
C PHE A 14 1.34 -3.96 5.75
N LYS A 15 0.12 -3.44 5.88
CA LYS A 15 -1.00 -4.17 6.49
C LYS A 15 -1.35 -5.45 5.73
N ALA A 16 -1.49 -5.35 4.40
CA ALA A 16 -1.79 -6.51 3.57
C ALA A 16 -0.70 -7.59 3.65
N PHE A 17 0.58 -7.20 3.62
CA PHE A 17 1.69 -8.15 3.69
C PHE A 17 1.83 -8.78 5.06
N MET A 18 1.69 -8.00 6.14
CA MET A 18 1.72 -8.54 7.51
C MET A 18 0.58 -9.50 7.76
N TYR A 19 -0.63 -9.16 7.31
CA TYR A 19 -1.78 -10.04 7.40
C TYR A 19 -1.52 -11.36 6.67
N LYS A 20 -1.12 -11.31 5.39
CA LYS A 20 -0.85 -12.53 4.59
C LYS A 20 0.32 -13.37 5.13
N GLN A 21 1.30 -12.76 5.78
CA GLN A 21 2.44 -13.46 6.36
C GLN A 21 2.08 -14.17 7.68
N PHE A 22 1.39 -13.48 8.58
CA PHE A 22 1.21 -13.95 9.96
C PHE A 22 -0.13 -14.64 10.20
N GLN A 23 -1.19 -14.28 9.47
CA GLN A 23 -2.52 -14.88 9.67
C GLN A 23 -2.52 -16.40 9.40
N PRO A 24 -1.89 -16.94 8.34
CA PRO A 24 -1.88 -18.37 8.09
C PRO A 24 -1.05 -19.17 9.11
N SER A 25 -0.06 -18.52 9.74
CA SER A 25 0.84 -19.18 10.69
C SER A 25 0.15 -19.54 12.00
N GLY A 26 -0.90 -18.79 12.40
CA GLY A 26 -1.76 -19.09 13.55
C GLY A 26 -1.06 -19.20 14.92
N THR A 27 0.25 -18.95 15.01
CA THR A 27 1.00 -19.08 16.26
C THR A 27 0.65 -17.94 17.23
N PRO A 28 0.75 -18.15 18.56
CA PRO A 28 0.49 -17.09 19.55
C PRO A 28 1.33 -15.83 19.31
N ALA A 29 2.57 -16.01 18.87
CA ALA A 29 3.45 -14.91 18.49
C ALA A 29 2.94 -14.15 17.24
N SER A 30 2.48 -14.87 16.22
CA SER A 30 1.93 -14.27 14.99
C SER A 30 0.66 -13.46 15.28
N LEU A 31 -0.25 -14.00 16.11
CA LEU A 31 -1.47 -13.31 16.52
C LEU A 31 -1.17 -12.08 17.38
N ALA A 32 -0.18 -12.16 18.28
CA ALA A 32 0.26 -11.01 19.08
C ALA A 32 0.80 -9.87 18.21
N ILE A 33 1.49 -10.19 17.11
CA ILE A 33 1.97 -9.21 16.12
C ILE A 33 0.80 -8.55 15.41
N LEU A 34 -0.15 -9.33 14.88
CA LEU A 34 -1.34 -8.79 14.19
C LEU A 34 -2.16 -7.86 15.11
N LYS A 35 -2.35 -8.27 16.37
CA LYS A 35 -3.04 -7.48 17.39
C LYS A 35 -2.31 -6.18 17.74
N ARG A 36 -0.98 -6.22 17.88
CA ARG A 36 -0.16 -5.04 18.20
C ARG A 36 -0.30 -3.94 17.15
N PHE A 37 -0.45 -4.31 15.89
CA PHE A 37 -0.60 -3.35 14.79
C PHE A 37 -2.06 -3.10 14.37
N ASN A 38 -3.03 -3.73 15.05
CA ASN A 38 -4.46 -3.67 14.71
C ASN A 38 -4.73 -4.11 13.25
N ILE A 39 -4.19 -5.28 12.89
CA ILE A 39 -4.24 -5.91 11.55
C ILE A 39 -4.90 -7.30 11.68
N GLU A 40 -5.84 -7.47 12.62
CA GLU A 40 -6.47 -8.78 12.87
C GLU A 40 -7.53 -9.12 11.82
N ASP A 41 -8.12 -8.10 11.20
CA ASP A 41 -9.10 -8.22 10.13
C ASP A 41 -8.77 -7.19 9.04
N VAL A 42 -8.19 -7.67 7.95
CA VAL A 42 -7.77 -6.84 6.81
C VAL A 42 -8.33 -7.38 5.52
N ASP A 43 -9.09 -6.53 4.84
CA ASP A 43 -9.47 -6.75 3.44
C ASP A 43 -8.25 -6.47 2.54
N VAL A 44 -7.53 -7.55 2.26
CA VAL A 44 -6.33 -7.52 1.41
C VAL A 44 -6.68 -7.09 -0.01
N ASP A 45 -7.82 -7.53 -0.54
CA ASP A 45 -8.20 -7.29 -1.93
C ASP A 45 -8.54 -5.80 -2.16
N ALA A 46 -9.28 -5.20 -1.23
CA ALA A 46 -9.52 -3.76 -1.24
C ALA A 46 -8.22 -2.96 -1.14
N TYR A 47 -7.27 -3.38 -0.29
CA TYR A 47 -5.97 -2.71 -0.15
C TYR A 47 -5.12 -2.85 -1.41
N MET A 48 -5.13 -4.01 -2.08
CA MET A 48 -4.46 -4.19 -3.37
C MET A 48 -5.07 -3.30 -4.44
N GLY A 49 -6.39 -3.12 -4.45
CA GLY A 49 -7.07 -2.17 -5.34
C GLY A 49 -6.58 -0.73 -5.13
N VAL A 50 -6.44 -0.29 -3.87
CA VAL A 50 -5.87 1.03 -3.53
C VAL A 50 -4.43 1.16 -4.03
N LEU A 51 -3.60 0.12 -3.87
CA LEU A 51 -2.21 0.13 -4.37
C LEU A 51 -2.15 0.23 -5.89
N ALA A 52 -3.01 -0.50 -6.61
CA ALA A 52 -3.10 -0.41 -8.07
C ALA A 52 -3.51 1.00 -8.51
N GLY A 53 -4.45 1.64 -7.81
CA GLY A 53 -4.82 3.03 -8.02
C GLY A 53 -3.63 3.99 -7.85
N TYR A 54 -2.82 3.82 -6.81
CA TYR A 54 -1.59 4.58 -6.61
C TYR A 54 -0.57 4.36 -7.73
N ALA A 55 -0.41 3.12 -8.20
CA ALA A 55 0.51 2.81 -9.30
C ALA A 55 0.10 3.52 -10.59
N ILE A 56 -1.19 3.48 -10.95
CA ILE A 56 -1.73 4.17 -12.13
C ILE A 56 -1.57 5.69 -11.99
N LEU A 57 -1.89 6.25 -10.81
CA LEU A 57 -1.73 7.68 -10.56
C LEU A 57 -0.28 8.13 -10.72
N LEU A 58 0.68 7.42 -10.11
CA LEU A 58 2.10 7.76 -10.21
C LEU A 58 2.61 7.62 -11.64
N GLN A 59 2.20 6.57 -12.36
CA GLN A 59 2.53 6.42 -13.78
C GLN A 59 1.95 7.55 -14.63
N ALA A 60 0.70 7.95 -14.39
CA ALA A 60 0.05 9.05 -15.10
C ALA A 60 0.74 10.39 -14.82
N VAL A 61 1.08 10.67 -13.56
CA VAL A 61 1.85 11.87 -13.17
C VAL A 61 3.22 11.87 -13.84
N PHE A 62 3.93 10.74 -13.82
CA PHE A 62 5.23 10.60 -14.47
C PHE A 62 5.13 10.80 -15.99
N ALA A 63 4.16 10.15 -16.65
CA ALA A 63 3.90 10.31 -18.08
C ALA A 63 3.51 11.76 -18.42
N PHE A 64 2.72 12.43 -17.58
CA PHE A 64 2.37 13.83 -17.75
C PHE A 64 3.59 14.74 -17.62
N ILE A 65 4.46 14.50 -16.63
CA ILE A 65 5.72 15.24 -16.48
C ILE A 65 6.58 15.08 -17.73
N LEU A 66 6.74 13.84 -18.23
CA LEU A 66 7.47 13.58 -19.46
C LEU A 66 6.81 14.26 -20.66
N TRP A 67 5.50 14.16 -20.82
CA TRP A 67 4.81 14.84 -21.91
C TRP A 67 4.99 16.37 -21.87
N LYS A 68 4.89 16.98 -20.69
CA LYS A 68 4.95 18.44 -20.53
C LYS A 68 6.35 19.03 -20.63
N TRP A 69 7.38 18.31 -20.15
CA TRP A 69 8.76 18.82 -20.04
C TRP A 69 9.79 18.02 -20.85
N HIS A 70 9.44 16.84 -21.35
CA HIS A 70 10.31 15.94 -22.11
C HIS A 70 9.85 15.79 -23.57
N THR A 71 9.21 16.83 -24.12
CA THR A 71 8.86 16.95 -25.55
C THR A 71 9.63 18.10 -26.19
N GLY A 72 10.96 18.03 -26.16
CA GLY A 72 11.81 19.00 -26.87
C GLY A 72 13.32 18.82 -26.65
N ARG A 73 14.03 18.53 -27.75
CA ARG A 73 15.49 18.45 -28.00
C ARG A 73 16.23 17.16 -27.61
N ARG A 74 16.21 16.20 -28.54
CA ARG A 74 17.35 15.97 -29.45
C ARG A 74 16.84 15.72 -30.85
#